data_AF-A0A9W4GD34-F1
#
_entry.id   AF-A0A9W4GD34-F1
#
_cell.length_a   1.000
_cell.length_b   1.000
_cell.length_c   1.000
_cell.angle_alpha   90.00
_cell.angle_beta   90.00
_cell.angle_gamma   90.00
#
_symmetry.space_group_name_H-M   'P 1'
#
loop_
_entity.id
_entity.type
_entity.pdbx_description
1 polymer ?
#
loop_
_entity_poly.entity_id
_entity_poly.type
_entity_poly.pdbx_seq_one_letter_code
_entity_poly.pdbx_strand_id
1 'polypeptide(L)'
;MNHNLPKAALSMIIPTSSSTLSPVSTIIPKLPDYERVGPTGAKTLWVVFLIMLISSITFVALSFRVPVQKRLFYVLTTFMTIFATTFYFVMATGSGFYWINSNLNLIQDVSLRQVFWVRFLDLIFTTPFIILDLAFLSNMNGASITTALVSDTLMIILSIFATFSTSQGQKWSYFAFSCLAYLSIVYQFAVPGRRAVATKASSTRKLFTAIGFFTCILWTLYLIVWALGDCSHTYGVNTEIVAFAVLDILTKPVFGFWLLIAHGRNSGSLDGFWSSGLSTEGAIQIGEDH
;
A
#
# COMPACT_ATOMS: atom_id res chain seq x y z
N MET A 1 42.67 73.86 72.31
CA MET A 1 42.92 73.79 70.86
C MET A 1 42.15 72.59 70.33
N ASN A 2 41.08 72.86 69.60
CA ASN A 2 40.29 71.86 68.89
C ASN A 2 41.13 71.18 67.82
N HIS A 3 41.00 69.86 67.64
CA HIS A 3 40.87 69.31 66.30
C HIS A 3 40.03 68.03 66.32
N ASN A 4 38.99 68.09 65.49
CA ASN A 4 37.93 67.15 65.27
C ASN A 4 38.30 66.13 64.17
N LEU A 5 37.74 64.92 64.32
CA LEU A 5 37.33 63.92 63.29
C LEU A 5 38.40 63.01 62.64
N PRO A 6 38.01 61.82 62.10
CA PRO A 6 36.82 61.00 62.37
C PRO A 6 37.10 59.49 62.60
N LYS A 7 36.14 58.83 63.26
CA LYS A 7 35.95 57.37 63.25
C LYS A 7 35.45 56.92 61.88
N ALA A 8 36.18 56.03 61.21
CA ALA A 8 35.69 55.25 60.08
C ALA A 8 36.38 53.88 60.07
N ALA A 9 35.89 52.95 60.91
CA ALA A 9 36.18 51.53 60.74
C ALA A 9 35.24 50.99 59.66
N LEU A 10 35.68 51.02 58.41
CA LEU A 10 35.01 50.34 57.30
C LEU A 10 35.23 48.83 57.45
N SER A 11 34.23 48.13 57.96
CA SER A 11 34.13 46.67 57.89
C SER A 11 34.09 46.25 56.42
N MET A 12 35.18 45.67 55.91
CA MET A 12 35.22 45.07 54.58
C MET A 12 34.40 43.77 54.64
N ILE A 13 33.11 43.86 54.33
CA ILE A 13 32.27 42.68 54.12
C ILE A 13 32.73 42.07 52.80
N ILE A 14 33.53 41.01 52.87
CA ILE A 14 33.80 40.15 51.71
C ILE A 14 32.44 39.49 51.37
N PRO A 15 31.87 39.71 50.18
CA PRO A 15 30.70 38.96 49.77
C PRO A 15 31.16 37.51 49.61
N THR A 16 30.76 36.65 50.54
CA THR A 16 30.80 35.21 50.32
C THR A 16 29.74 34.95 49.26
N SER A 17 30.15 34.90 48.00
CA SER A 17 29.31 34.36 46.94
C SER A 17 29.13 32.87 47.23
N SER A 18 28.11 32.54 48.01
CA SER A 18 27.56 31.20 48.06
C SER A 18 27.10 30.89 46.64
N SER A 19 27.91 30.13 45.90
CA SER A 19 27.50 29.54 44.63
C SER A 19 26.35 28.58 44.96
N THR A 20 25.12 29.08 44.89
CA THR A 20 23.95 28.22 44.79
C THR A 20 24.10 27.48 43.47
N LEU A 21 24.75 26.31 43.50
CA LEU A 21 24.68 25.35 42.41
C LEU A 21 23.19 25.15 42.17
N SER A 22 22.69 25.72 41.07
CA SER A 22 21.33 25.41 40.64
C SER A 22 21.26 23.90 40.54
N PRO A 23 20.24 23.24 41.12
CA PRO A 23 20.14 21.79 41.03
C PRO A 23 20.22 21.43 39.56
N VAL A 24 21.23 20.63 39.18
CA VAL A 24 21.35 20.10 37.83
C VAL A 24 20.02 19.45 37.53
N SER A 25 19.24 20.04 36.62
CA SER A 25 18.01 19.42 36.16
C SER A 25 18.42 18.09 35.56
N THR A 26 18.16 17.01 36.30
CA THR A 26 18.29 15.68 35.74
C THR A 26 17.18 15.60 34.71
N ILE A 27 17.50 15.92 33.46
CA ILE A 27 16.63 15.64 32.33
C ILE A 27 16.58 14.12 32.29
N ILE A 28 15.60 13.52 32.98
CA ILE A 28 15.30 12.11 32.83
C ILE A 28 14.86 11.98 31.37
N PRO A 29 15.62 11.29 30.50
CA PRO A 29 15.19 11.09 29.13
C PRO A 29 13.86 10.35 29.18
N LYS A 30 12.78 11.02 28.76
CA LYS A 30 11.47 10.39 28.61
C LYS A 30 11.63 9.26 27.60
N LEU A 31 11.37 8.03 28.03
CA LEU A 31 11.36 6.87 27.14
C LEU A 31 10.36 7.15 26.01
N PRO A 32 10.66 6.79 24.75
CA PRO A 32 9.76 7.04 23.65
C PRO A 32 8.44 6.30 23.87
N ASP A 33 7.34 7.00 23.64
CA ASP A 33 6.00 6.40 23.69
C ASP A 33 5.83 5.51 22.47
N TYR A 34 5.54 4.22 22.67
CA TYR A 34 5.38 3.26 21.58
C TYR A 34 3.91 3.06 21.24
N GLU A 35 3.51 3.51 20.06
CA GLU A 35 2.19 3.23 19.52
C GLU A 35 2.20 1.88 18.79
N ARG A 36 1.60 0.87 19.41
CA ARG A 36 1.62 -0.52 18.93
C ARG A 36 0.25 -1.00 18.49
N VAL A 37 0.24 -2.08 17.71
CA VAL A 37 -0.98 -2.85 17.41
C VAL A 37 -1.62 -3.32 18.72
N GLY A 38 -2.92 -3.05 18.86
CA GLY A 38 -3.72 -3.50 19.99
C GLY A 38 -4.44 -4.81 19.67
N PRO A 39 -5.23 -5.34 20.64
CA PRO A 39 -5.97 -6.59 20.45
C PRO A 39 -6.91 -6.57 19.25
N THR A 40 -7.53 -5.43 18.96
CA THR A 40 -8.45 -5.27 17.82
C THR A 40 -7.72 -5.41 16.49
N GLY A 41 -6.60 -4.71 16.30
CA GLY A 41 -5.78 -4.83 15.10
C GLY A 41 -5.24 -6.24 14.91
N ALA A 42 -4.72 -6.85 15.98
CA ALA A 42 -4.21 -8.23 15.94
C ALA A 42 -5.28 -9.24 15.52
N LYS A 43 -6.49 -9.17 16.11
CA LYS A 43 -7.62 -10.03 15.71
C LYS A 43 -8.03 -9.80 14.26
N THR A 44 -8.03 -8.54 13.81
CA THR A 44 -8.38 -8.19 12.43
C THR A 44 -7.42 -8.82 11.43
N LEU A 45 -6.11 -8.79 11.70
CA LEU A 45 -5.10 -9.41 10.84
C LEU A 45 -5.33 -10.92 10.68
N TRP A 46 -5.65 -11.63 11.78
CA TRP A 46 -5.98 -13.05 11.74
C TRP A 46 -7.27 -13.35 10.96
N VAL A 47 -8.30 -12.53 11.14
CA VAL A 47 -9.57 -12.68 10.39
C VAL A 47 -9.33 -12.53 8.89
N VAL A 48 -8.58 -11.50 8.48
CA VAL A 48 -8.32 -11.24 7.06
C VAL A 48 -7.43 -12.34 6.48
N PHE A 49 -6.42 -12.82 7.21
CA PHE A 49 -5.63 -13.99 6.82
C PHE A 49 -6.52 -15.19 6.46
N LEU A 50 -7.48 -15.54 7.33
CA LEU A 50 -8.39 -16.67 7.09
C LEU A 50 -9.29 -16.43 5.87
N ILE A 51 -9.80 -15.21 5.69
CA ILE A 51 -10.61 -14.85 4.52
C ILE A 51 -9.80 -15.00 3.22
N MET A 52 -8.56 -14.51 3.21
CA MET A 52 -7.67 -14.62 2.05
C MET A 52 -7.35 -16.08 1.75
N LEU A 53 -7.03 -16.88 2.78
CA LEU A 53 -6.71 -18.30 2.65
C LEU A 53 -7.88 -19.10 2.07
N ILE A 54 -9.08 -18.92 2.61
CA ILE A 54 -10.30 -19.58 2.12
C ILE A 54 -10.57 -19.18 0.67
N SER A 55 -10.38 -17.90 0.34
CA SER A 55 -10.56 -17.39 -1.02
C SER A 55 -9.55 -18.01 -1.99
N SER A 56 -8.28 -18.11 -1.61
CA SER A 56 -7.24 -18.77 -2.42
C SER A 56 -7.57 -20.24 -2.69
N ILE A 57 -7.94 -21.01 -1.65
CA ILE A 57 -8.36 -22.41 -1.81
C ILE A 57 -9.55 -22.50 -2.77
N THR A 58 -10.51 -21.60 -2.63
CA THR A 58 -11.69 -21.56 -3.49
C THR A 58 -11.33 -21.26 -4.95
N PHE A 59 -10.49 -20.27 -5.21
CA PHE A 59 -10.06 -19.92 -6.56
C PHE A 59 -9.24 -21.03 -7.23
N VAL A 60 -8.36 -21.70 -6.47
CA VAL A 60 -7.66 -22.91 -6.92
C VAL A 60 -8.67 -24.00 -7.31
N ALA A 61 -9.62 -24.31 -6.43
CA ALA A 61 -10.63 -25.34 -6.69
C ALA A 61 -11.50 -25.02 -7.92
N LEU A 62 -11.88 -23.76 -8.10
CA LEU A 62 -12.61 -23.30 -9.28
C LEU A 62 -11.76 -23.39 -10.56
N SER A 63 -10.46 -23.10 -10.48
CA SER A 63 -9.55 -23.15 -11.63
C SER A 63 -9.47 -24.55 -12.25
N PHE A 64 -9.51 -25.61 -11.42
CA PHE A 64 -9.46 -26.99 -11.89
C PHE A 64 -10.70 -27.40 -12.70
N ARG A 65 -11.83 -26.70 -12.53
CA ARG A 65 -13.09 -26.98 -13.25
C ARG A 65 -13.17 -26.32 -14.63
N VAL A 66 -12.16 -25.52 -15.01
CA VAL A 66 -12.13 -24.75 -16.26
C VAL A 66 -11.03 -25.30 -17.18
N PRO A 67 -11.18 -25.32 -18.51
CA PRO A 67 -10.10 -25.68 -19.43
C PRO A 67 -8.92 -24.71 -19.36
N VAL A 68 -7.68 -25.19 -19.58
CA VAL A 68 -6.44 -24.41 -19.40
C VAL A 68 -6.46 -23.06 -20.13
N GLN A 69 -7.00 -23.02 -21.35
CA GLN A 69 -7.06 -21.83 -22.20
C GLN A 69 -7.96 -20.72 -21.63
N LYS A 70 -8.84 -21.04 -20.66
CA LYS A 70 -9.74 -20.09 -20.00
C LYS A 70 -9.37 -19.85 -18.54
N ARG A 71 -8.23 -20.39 -18.06
CA ARG A 71 -7.81 -20.29 -16.65
C ARG A 71 -7.10 -19.00 -16.28
N LEU A 72 -6.71 -18.13 -17.23
CA LEU A 72 -5.86 -16.98 -16.95
C LEU A 72 -6.38 -16.12 -15.79
N PHE A 73 -7.64 -15.69 -15.82
CA PHE A 73 -8.24 -14.91 -14.72
C PHE A 73 -8.22 -15.66 -13.38
N TYR A 74 -8.48 -16.97 -13.40
CA TYR A 74 -8.41 -17.79 -12.18
C TYR A 74 -6.99 -17.83 -11.61
N VAL A 75 -5.98 -17.95 -12.48
CA VAL A 75 -4.57 -17.98 -12.09
C VAL A 75 -4.14 -16.65 -11.48
N LEU A 76 -4.47 -15.53 -12.12
CA LEU A 76 -4.13 -14.18 -11.62
C LEU A 76 -4.79 -13.91 -10.28
N THR A 77 -6.10 -14.14 -10.16
CA THR A 77 -6.85 -13.94 -8.91
C THR A 77 -6.37 -14.90 -7.80
N THR A 78 -5.96 -16.13 -8.15
CA THR A 78 -5.38 -17.09 -7.19
C THR A 78 -4.05 -16.57 -6.64
N PHE A 79 -3.11 -16.17 -7.50
CA PHE A 79 -1.83 -15.64 -7.04
C PHE A 79 -1.99 -14.38 -6.21
N MET A 80 -2.88 -13.47 -6.63
CA MET A 80 -3.23 -12.28 -5.87
C MET A 80 -3.62 -12.63 -4.42
N THR A 81 -4.52 -13.60 -4.22
CA THR A 81 -4.94 -13.98 -2.86
C THR A 81 -3.91 -14.81 -2.10
N ILE A 82 -3.04 -15.57 -2.78
CA ILE A 82 -1.95 -16.32 -2.12
C ILE A 82 -0.90 -15.37 -1.55
N PHE A 83 -0.49 -14.34 -2.32
CA PHE A 83 0.40 -13.30 -1.81
C PHE A 83 -0.24 -12.57 -0.62
N ALA A 84 -1.50 -12.15 -0.74
CA ALA A 84 -2.22 -11.52 0.35
C ALA A 84 -2.29 -12.41 1.60
N THR A 85 -2.61 -13.69 1.44
CA THR A 85 -2.62 -14.67 2.55
C THR A 85 -1.26 -14.71 3.25
N THR A 86 -0.17 -14.76 2.48
CA THR A 86 1.20 -14.82 3.02
C THR A 86 1.55 -13.57 3.81
N PHE A 87 1.31 -12.38 3.27
CA PHE A 87 1.65 -11.13 3.95
C PHE A 87 0.75 -10.85 5.16
N TYR A 88 -0.54 -11.21 5.09
CA TYR A 88 -1.43 -11.14 6.26
C TYR A 88 -1.00 -12.10 7.37
N PHE A 89 -0.52 -13.30 7.04
CA PHE A 89 0.07 -14.21 8.03
C PHE A 89 1.32 -13.61 8.70
N VAL A 90 2.22 -13.01 7.92
CA VAL A 90 3.41 -12.31 8.46
C VAL A 90 3.00 -11.18 9.42
N MET A 91 2.04 -10.34 9.04
CA MET A 91 1.54 -9.28 9.93
C MET A 91 0.84 -9.83 11.17
N ALA A 92 0.02 -10.88 11.03
CA ALA A 92 -0.75 -11.48 12.12
C ALA A 92 0.14 -12.16 13.18
N THR A 93 1.27 -12.72 12.76
CA THR A 93 2.31 -13.26 13.67
C THR A 93 3.13 -12.18 14.37
N GLY A 94 2.89 -10.90 14.06
CA GLY A 94 3.61 -9.76 14.63
C GLY A 94 4.96 -9.49 13.96
N SER A 95 5.21 -10.05 12.77
CA SER A 95 6.42 -9.81 11.99
C SER A 95 6.18 -8.72 10.92
N GLY A 96 7.26 -8.25 10.27
CA GLY A 96 7.13 -7.35 9.13
C GLY A 96 6.75 -5.90 9.46
N PHE A 97 7.04 -5.43 10.68
CA PHE A 97 6.86 -4.04 11.07
C PHE A 97 8.20 -3.32 11.28
N TYR A 98 8.16 -2.00 11.24
CA TYR A 98 9.26 -1.11 11.61
C TYR A 98 8.75 0.01 12.52
N TRP A 99 9.62 0.57 13.36
CA TRP A 99 9.30 1.72 14.22
C TRP A 99 9.66 3.01 13.50
N ILE A 100 8.67 3.89 13.34
CA ILE A 100 8.85 5.16 12.65
C ILE A 100 8.49 6.30 13.60
N ASN A 101 9.27 7.38 13.58
CA ASN A 101 8.99 8.56 14.38
C ASN A 101 7.73 9.25 13.85
N SER A 102 6.69 9.35 14.69
CA SER A 102 5.42 9.97 14.32
C SER A 102 5.45 11.50 14.44
N ASN A 103 6.44 12.08 15.11
CA ASN A 103 6.56 13.52 15.33
C ASN A 103 7.80 14.08 14.62
N LEU A 104 7.75 14.13 13.29
CA LEU A 104 8.85 14.69 12.48
C LEU A 104 9.13 16.19 12.73
N ASN A 105 8.25 16.88 13.48
CA ASN A 105 8.35 18.32 13.78
C ASN A 105 8.86 18.63 15.20
N LEU A 106 8.95 17.65 16.10
CA LEU A 106 9.31 17.88 17.51
C LEU A 106 10.52 17.03 17.91
N ILE A 107 11.56 17.68 18.44
CA ILE A 107 12.80 17.02 18.86
C ILE A 107 12.67 16.38 20.26
N GLN A 108 11.71 16.83 21.09
CA GLN A 108 11.63 16.47 22.52
C GLN A 108 10.59 15.39 22.87
N ASP A 109 9.54 15.17 22.06
CA ASP A 109 8.54 14.12 22.27
C ASP A 109 8.61 13.07 21.15
N VAL A 110 9.57 12.16 21.29
CA VAL A 110 9.76 11.04 20.34
C VAL A 110 8.67 9.99 20.60
N SER A 111 7.63 9.99 19.78
CA SER A 111 6.64 8.91 19.72
C SER A 111 7.00 8.00 18.55
N LEU A 112 7.12 6.70 18.82
CA LEU A 112 7.44 5.68 17.83
C LEU A 112 6.19 4.90 17.47
N ARG A 113 5.78 5.02 16.21
CA ARG A 113 4.63 4.33 15.66
C ARG A 113 5.03 3.05 14.95
N GLN A 114 4.28 1.98 15.23
CA GLN A 114 4.43 0.72 14.51
C GLN A 114 3.84 0.85 13.10
N VAL A 115 4.66 0.61 12.09
CA VAL A 115 4.22 0.59 10.69
C VAL A 115 4.52 -0.78 10.07
N PHE A 116 3.47 -1.44 9.57
CA PHE A 116 3.60 -2.72 8.88
C PHE A 116 4.02 -2.51 7.43
N TRP A 117 5.32 -2.33 7.21
CA TRP A 117 5.88 -2.05 5.88
C TRP A 117 5.66 -3.20 4.89
N VAL A 118 5.49 -4.45 5.37
CA VAL A 118 5.14 -5.60 4.53
C VAL A 118 3.80 -5.43 3.80
N ARG A 119 2.94 -4.50 4.22
CA ARG A 119 1.75 -4.10 3.44
C ARG A 119 2.12 -3.59 2.06
N PHE A 120 3.22 -2.84 1.93
CA PHE A 120 3.66 -2.36 0.62
C PHE A 120 4.18 -3.50 -0.25
N LEU A 121 4.76 -4.55 0.36
CA LEU A 121 5.08 -5.78 -0.37
C LEU A 121 3.82 -6.55 -0.79
N ASP A 122 2.77 -6.60 0.02
CA ASP A 122 1.49 -7.15 -0.44
C ASP A 122 0.98 -6.38 -1.67
N LEU A 123 0.95 -5.05 -1.58
CA LEU A 123 0.48 -4.21 -2.67
C LEU A 123 1.31 -4.40 -3.94
N ILE A 124 2.66 -4.36 -3.87
CA ILE A 124 3.51 -4.48 -5.06
C ILE A 124 3.30 -5.79 -5.84
N PHE A 125 2.88 -6.87 -5.18
CA PHE A 125 2.56 -8.13 -5.86
C PHE A 125 1.10 -8.21 -6.27
N THR A 126 0.17 -7.71 -5.46
CA THR A 126 -1.27 -7.91 -5.68
C THR A 126 -1.90 -6.90 -6.62
N THR A 127 -1.46 -5.64 -6.63
CA THR A 127 -2.00 -4.60 -7.52
C THR A 127 -1.70 -4.87 -9.01
N PRO A 128 -0.52 -5.41 -9.40
CA PRO A 128 -0.30 -5.87 -10.77
C PRO A 128 -1.30 -6.92 -11.24
N PHE A 129 -1.69 -7.87 -10.39
CA PHE A 129 -2.68 -8.89 -10.77
C PHE A 129 -4.06 -8.27 -11.05
N ILE A 130 -4.49 -7.28 -10.25
CA ILE A 130 -5.74 -6.53 -10.51
C ILE A 130 -5.65 -5.79 -11.85
N ILE A 131 -4.51 -5.13 -12.13
CA ILE A 131 -4.27 -4.43 -13.39
C ILE A 131 -4.33 -5.40 -14.57
N LEU A 132 -3.68 -6.56 -14.45
CA LEU A 132 -3.71 -7.60 -15.48
C LEU A 132 -5.12 -8.15 -15.71
N ASP A 133 -5.88 -8.41 -14.64
CA ASP A 133 -7.28 -8.84 -14.75
C ASP A 133 -8.14 -7.81 -15.52
N LEU A 134 -8.02 -6.52 -15.21
CA LEU A 134 -8.73 -5.45 -15.92
C LEU A 134 -8.25 -5.29 -17.37
N ALA A 135 -6.95 -5.38 -17.60
CA ALA A 135 -6.32 -5.25 -18.91
C ALA A 135 -6.75 -6.37 -19.86
N PHE A 136 -6.72 -7.62 -19.39
CA PHE A 136 -7.14 -8.77 -20.18
C PHE A 136 -8.66 -8.78 -20.40
N LEU A 137 -9.45 -8.29 -19.44
CA LEU A 137 -10.88 -8.14 -19.63
C LEU A 137 -11.23 -7.13 -20.74
N SER A 138 -10.46 -6.05 -20.85
CA SER A 138 -10.66 -5.01 -21.87
C SER A 138 -9.90 -5.28 -23.19
N ASN A 139 -8.99 -6.26 -23.20
CA ASN A 139 -8.06 -6.52 -24.31
C ASN A 139 -7.17 -5.29 -24.62
N MET A 140 -6.62 -4.66 -23.59
CA MET A 140 -5.71 -3.53 -23.73
C MET A 140 -4.41 -3.92 -24.46
N ASN A 141 -3.83 -2.95 -25.19
CA ASN A 141 -2.55 -3.16 -25.86
C ASN A 141 -1.40 -3.25 -24.85
N GLY A 142 -0.31 -3.90 -25.25
CA GLY A 142 0.86 -4.11 -24.39
C GLY A 142 1.50 -2.82 -23.88
N ALA A 143 1.51 -1.74 -24.66
CA ALA A 143 2.09 -0.47 -24.22
C ALA A 143 1.30 0.13 -23.04
N SER A 144 -0.03 0.18 -23.13
CA SER A 144 -0.90 0.65 -22.05
C SER A 144 -0.83 -0.24 -20.82
N ILE A 145 -0.73 -1.56 -20.99
CA ILE A 145 -0.53 -2.51 -19.89
C ILE A 145 0.79 -2.22 -19.18
N THR A 146 1.89 -2.12 -19.93
CA THR A 146 3.22 -1.83 -19.38
C THR A 146 3.23 -0.48 -18.66
N THR A 147 2.63 0.56 -19.25
CA THR A 147 2.53 1.87 -18.58
C THR A 147 1.75 1.78 -17.27
N ALA A 148 0.64 1.04 -17.23
CA ALA A 148 -0.14 0.86 -16.01
C ALA A 148 0.67 0.11 -14.94
N LEU A 149 1.35 -0.98 -15.29
CA LEU A 149 2.16 -1.77 -14.36
C LEU A 149 3.38 -1.01 -13.80
N VAL A 150 4.07 -0.26 -14.64
CA VAL A 150 5.20 0.58 -14.22
C VAL A 150 4.70 1.73 -13.32
N SER A 151 3.58 2.35 -13.69
CA SER A 151 2.98 3.41 -12.85
C SER A 151 2.53 2.87 -11.49
N ASP A 152 1.97 1.67 -11.46
CA ASP A 152 1.58 0.96 -10.23
C ASP A 152 2.80 0.65 -9.34
N THR A 153 3.84 0.07 -9.91
CA THR A 153 5.08 -0.20 -9.19
C THR A 153 5.69 1.08 -8.61
N LEU A 154 5.71 2.16 -9.41
CA LEU A 154 6.21 3.46 -8.99
C LEU A 154 5.37 4.05 -7.84
N MET A 155 4.04 3.94 -7.92
CA MET A 155 3.11 4.36 -6.86
C MET A 155 3.46 3.69 -5.52
N ILE A 156 3.69 2.37 -5.53
CA ILE A 156 4.02 1.62 -4.30
C ILE A 156 5.42 1.97 -3.79
N ILE A 157 6.43 2.07 -4.67
CA ILE A 157 7.80 2.46 -4.28
C ILE A 157 7.82 3.86 -3.64
N LEU A 158 7.11 4.82 -4.24
CA LEU A 158 6.99 6.17 -3.68
C LEU A 158 6.30 6.16 -2.31
N SER A 159 5.34 5.26 -2.11
CA SER A 159 4.67 5.09 -0.81
C SER A 159 5.65 4.58 0.26
N ILE A 160 6.52 3.63 -0.08
CA ILE A 160 7.60 3.17 0.80
C ILE A 160 8.53 4.34 1.17
N PHE A 161 8.96 5.13 0.19
CA PHE A 161 9.83 6.29 0.45
C PHE A 161 9.16 7.36 1.33
N ALA A 162 7.87 7.61 1.14
CA ALA A 162 7.09 8.47 2.03
C ALA A 162 7.08 7.94 3.46
N THR A 163 6.81 6.65 3.66
CA THR A 163 6.79 6.03 4.99
C THR A 163 8.12 6.17 5.72
N PHE A 164 9.25 5.96 5.03
CA PHE A 164 10.60 6.09 5.61
C PHE A 164 11.21 7.50 5.51
N SER A 165 10.41 8.51 5.14
CA SER A 165 10.91 9.89 5.03
C SER A 165 11.30 10.49 6.38
N THR A 166 12.37 11.27 6.38
CA THR A 166 12.90 11.94 7.58
C THR A 166 12.30 13.32 7.83
N SER A 167 11.51 13.85 6.88
CA SER A 167 10.86 15.15 7.00
C SER A 167 9.43 15.12 6.47
N GLN A 168 8.57 15.96 7.06
CA GLN A 168 7.16 16.04 6.66
C GLN A 168 6.99 16.50 5.20
N GLY A 169 7.86 17.42 4.75
CA GLY A 169 7.87 17.92 3.37
C GLY A 169 8.22 16.84 2.34
N GLN A 170 9.23 16.01 2.61
CA GLN A 170 9.56 14.86 1.76
C GLN A 170 8.40 13.85 1.73
N LYS A 171 7.83 13.52 2.89
CA LYS A 171 6.71 12.57 2.99
C LYS A 171 5.53 13.00 2.09
N TRP A 172 5.09 14.26 2.20
CA TRP A 172 4.01 14.78 1.36
C TRP A 172 4.38 14.92 -0.12
N SER A 173 5.66 15.14 -0.44
CA SER A 173 6.13 15.19 -1.82
C SER A 173 6.02 13.80 -2.48
N TYR A 174 6.51 12.76 -1.81
CA TYR A 174 6.36 11.38 -2.27
C TYR A 174 4.90 10.95 -2.36
N PHE A 175 4.06 11.37 -1.41
CA PHE A 175 2.60 11.19 -1.50
C PHE A 175 2.03 11.82 -2.78
N ALA A 176 2.39 13.08 -3.08
CA ALA A 176 1.91 13.76 -4.29
C ALA A 176 2.36 13.06 -5.58
N PHE A 177 3.62 12.60 -5.66
CA PHE A 177 4.09 11.83 -6.80
C PHE A 177 3.40 10.47 -6.92
N SER A 178 3.08 9.81 -5.80
CA SER A 178 2.30 8.57 -5.77
C SER A 178 0.89 8.80 -6.34
N CYS A 179 0.25 9.92 -5.99
CA CYS A 179 -1.03 10.33 -6.58
C CYS A 179 -0.94 10.56 -8.10
N LEU A 180 0.15 11.14 -8.61
CA LEU A 180 0.36 11.30 -10.05
C LEU A 180 0.53 9.95 -10.76
N ALA A 181 1.26 9.02 -10.15
CA ALA A 181 1.40 7.66 -10.64
C ALA A 181 0.04 6.94 -10.66
N TYR A 182 -0.78 7.10 -9.62
CA TYR A 182 -2.16 6.61 -9.59
C TYR A 182 -3.02 7.19 -10.73
N LEU A 183 -2.95 8.51 -10.98
CA LEU A 183 -3.69 9.14 -12.07
C LEU A 183 -3.27 8.62 -13.45
N SER A 184 -1.99 8.27 -13.64
CA SER A 184 -1.52 7.58 -14.85
C SER A 184 -2.21 6.23 -15.04
N ILE A 185 -2.38 5.44 -13.97
CA ILE A 185 -3.10 4.16 -14.00
C ILE A 185 -4.58 4.39 -14.38
N VAL A 186 -5.24 5.35 -13.71
CA VAL A 186 -6.63 5.71 -14.00
C VAL A 186 -6.79 6.12 -15.47
N TYR A 187 -5.85 6.91 -16.01
CA TYR A 187 -5.87 7.30 -17.42
C TYR A 187 -5.81 6.08 -18.36
N GLN A 188 -4.92 5.11 -18.09
CA GLN A 188 -4.80 3.90 -18.94
C GLN A 188 -6.10 3.11 -19.00
N PHE A 189 -6.84 2.98 -17.90
CA PHE A 189 -8.11 2.26 -17.89
C PHE A 189 -9.29 3.11 -18.41
N ALA A 190 -9.31 4.40 -18.09
CA ALA A 190 -10.38 5.31 -18.49
C ALA A 190 -10.36 5.67 -19.97
N VAL A 191 -9.20 5.66 -20.62
CA VAL A 191 -9.06 6.06 -22.04
C VAL A 191 -8.71 4.84 -22.92
N PRO A 192 -7.47 4.28 -22.93
CA PRO A 192 -7.16 3.07 -23.67
C PRO A 192 -8.06 1.88 -23.35
N GLY A 193 -8.27 1.56 -22.07
CA GLY A 193 -9.10 0.41 -21.65
C GLY A 193 -10.56 0.52 -22.10
N ARG A 194 -11.15 1.71 -21.96
CA ARG A 194 -12.50 2.00 -22.47
C ARG A 194 -12.60 1.88 -23.99
N ARG A 195 -11.59 2.34 -24.74
CA ARG A 195 -11.54 2.17 -26.20
C ARG A 195 -11.39 0.70 -26.59
N ALA A 196 -10.53 -0.04 -25.90
CA ALA A 196 -10.28 -1.45 -26.18
C ALA A 196 -11.51 -2.34 -25.94
N VAL A 197 -12.24 -2.11 -24.83
CA VAL A 197 -13.44 -2.89 -24.53
C VAL A 197 -14.63 -2.52 -25.43
N ALA A 198 -14.61 -1.38 -26.12
CA ALA A 198 -15.74 -0.88 -26.90
C ALA A 198 -16.20 -1.85 -28.00
N THR A 199 -15.28 -2.66 -28.53
CA THR A 199 -15.53 -3.67 -29.57
C THR A 199 -16.01 -5.02 -29.02
N LYS A 200 -15.97 -5.22 -27.69
CA LYS A 200 -16.41 -6.45 -27.02
C LYS A 200 -17.93 -6.47 -26.78
N ALA A 201 -18.45 -7.64 -26.41
CA ALA A 201 -19.85 -7.84 -26.05
C ALA A 201 -20.32 -6.86 -24.97
N SER A 202 -21.61 -6.52 -25.00
CA SER A 202 -22.20 -5.57 -24.05
C SER A 202 -22.04 -5.99 -22.59
N SER A 203 -22.06 -7.29 -22.30
CA SER A 203 -21.81 -7.85 -20.96
C SER A 203 -20.39 -7.56 -20.48
N THR A 204 -19.37 -7.82 -21.31
CA THR A 204 -17.96 -7.52 -21.00
C THR A 204 -17.73 -6.02 -20.78
N ARG A 205 -18.32 -5.16 -21.62
CA ARG A 205 -18.23 -3.70 -21.45
C ARG A 205 -18.80 -3.24 -20.11
N LYS A 206 -19.99 -3.74 -19.75
CA LYS A 206 -20.63 -3.41 -18.47
C LYS A 206 -19.80 -3.91 -17.30
N LEU A 207 -19.29 -5.14 -17.38
CA LEU A 207 -18.42 -5.71 -16.35
C LEU A 207 -17.17 -4.85 -16.16
N PHE A 208 -16.40 -4.60 -17.22
CA PHE A 208 -15.19 -3.77 -17.18
C PHE A 208 -15.45 -2.38 -16.58
N THR A 209 -16.57 -1.74 -16.97
CA THR A 209 -16.96 -0.44 -16.41
C THR A 209 -17.21 -0.52 -14.91
N ALA A 210 -17.99 -1.51 -14.48
CA ALA A 210 -18.39 -1.66 -13.09
C ALA A 210 -17.20 -1.97 -12.21
N ILE A 211 -16.40 -2.98 -12.57
CA ILE A 211 -15.24 -3.39 -11.76
C ILE A 211 -14.11 -2.36 -11.84
N GLY A 212 -13.89 -1.70 -12.99
CA GLY A 212 -12.90 -0.64 -13.12
C GLY A 212 -13.24 0.58 -12.26
N PHE A 213 -14.52 0.98 -12.23
CA PHE A 213 -14.99 2.06 -11.36
C PHE A 213 -14.91 1.68 -9.87
N PHE A 214 -15.30 0.45 -9.54
CA PHE A 214 -15.15 -0.10 -8.19
C PHE A 214 -13.69 -0.07 -7.71
N THR A 215 -12.75 -0.55 -8.54
CA THR A 215 -11.31 -0.50 -8.22
C THR A 215 -10.81 0.92 -8.04
N CYS A 216 -11.21 1.86 -8.92
CA CYS A 216 -10.85 3.28 -8.81
C CYS A 216 -11.31 3.88 -7.47
N ILE A 217 -12.56 3.65 -7.06
CA ILE A 217 -13.06 4.13 -5.76
C ILE A 217 -12.22 3.57 -4.62
N LEU A 218 -11.99 2.25 -4.60
CA LEU A 218 -11.26 1.62 -3.52
C LEU A 218 -9.81 2.11 -3.45
N TRP A 219 -9.11 2.24 -4.58
CA TRP A 219 -7.74 2.72 -4.63
C TRP A 219 -7.63 4.19 -4.20
N THR A 220 -8.61 5.03 -4.53
CA THR A 220 -8.70 6.38 -3.95
C THR A 220 -8.89 6.34 -2.44
N LEU A 221 -9.69 5.40 -1.91
CA LEU A 221 -9.81 5.22 -0.46
C LEU A 221 -8.50 4.75 0.18
N TYR A 222 -7.69 3.91 -0.48
CA TYR A 222 -6.34 3.58 0.01
C TYR A 222 -5.48 4.83 0.19
N LEU A 223 -5.49 5.75 -0.79
CA LEU A 223 -4.73 6.99 -0.70
C LEU A 223 -5.25 7.89 0.44
N ILE A 224 -6.56 7.95 0.66
CA ILE A 224 -7.16 8.72 1.77
C ILE A 224 -6.77 8.12 3.12
N VAL A 225 -6.91 6.80 3.28
CA VAL A 225 -6.48 6.10 4.49
C VAL A 225 -4.99 6.38 4.72
N TRP A 226 -4.15 6.16 3.73
CA TRP A 226 -2.71 6.40 3.85
C TRP A 226 -2.37 7.87 4.21
N ALA A 227 -3.00 8.85 3.56
CA ALA A 227 -2.81 10.26 3.85
C ALA A 227 -3.15 10.61 5.31
N LEU A 228 -4.29 10.12 5.80
CA LEU A 228 -4.77 10.40 7.14
C LEU A 228 -4.04 9.60 8.24
N GLY A 229 -3.49 8.44 7.88
CA GLY A 229 -2.77 7.55 8.80
C GLY A 229 -1.28 7.86 8.84
N ASP A 230 -0.54 7.33 7.88
CA ASP A 230 0.93 7.39 7.87
C ASP A 230 1.48 8.80 7.54
N CYS A 231 0.75 9.61 6.77
CA CYS A 231 1.19 10.96 6.44
C CYS A 231 0.86 12.00 7.51
N SER A 232 -0.37 12.04 8.02
CA SER A 232 -0.79 13.06 9.00
C SER A 232 -0.93 12.58 10.44
N HIS A 233 -0.80 11.27 10.70
CA HIS A 233 -0.91 10.69 12.04
C HIS A 233 -2.23 11.02 12.76
N THR A 234 -3.35 11.11 12.02
CA THR A 234 -4.65 11.54 12.55
C THR A 234 -5.34 10.46 13.38
N TYR A 235 -5.04 9.18 13.14
CA TYR A 235 -5.62 8.06 13.87
C TYR A 235 -4.59 6.98 14.17
N GLY A 236 -4.94 6.11 15.13
CA GLY A 236 -4.01 5.12 15.63
C GLY A 236 -3.83 3.87 14.77
N VAL A 237 -2.80 3.08 15.08
CA VAL A 237 -2.39 1.86 14.34
C VAL A 237 -3.53 0.85 14.17
N ASN A 238 -4.39 0.67 15.19
CA ASN A 238 -5.53 -0.26 15.09
C ASN A 238 -6.55 0.18 14.03
N THR A 239 -6.87 1.47 13.99
CA THR A 239 -7.81 2.03 13.01
C THR A 239 -7.25 1.90 11.60
N GLU A 240 -5.95 2.14 11.43
CA GLU A 240 -5.26 1.94 10.15
C GLU A 240 -5.39 0.49 9.65
N ILE A 241 -5.08 -0.47 10.52
CA ILE A 241 -5.15 -1.90 10.19
C ILE A 241 -6.56 -2.28 9.76
N VAL A 242 -7.58 -1.84 10.50
CA VAL A 242 -8.98 -2.14 10.19
C VAL A 242 -9.40 -1.51 8.86
N ALA A 243 -9.04 -0.25 8.62
CA ALA A 243 -9.39 0.45 7.39
C ALA A 243 -8.79 -0.27 6.16
N PHE A 244 -7.50 -0.58 6.18
CA PHE A 244 -6.89 -1.30 5.07
C PHE A 244 -7.38 -2.75 4.96
N ALA A 245 -7.66 -3.43 6.07
CA ALA A 245 -8.24 -4.78 6.05
C ALA A 245 -9.56 -4.83 5.28
N VAL A 246 -10.46 -3.86 5.53
CA VAL A 246 -11.72 -3.75 4.79
C VAL A 246 -11.46 -3.53 3.31
N LEU A 247 -10.56 -2.60 2.97
CA LEU A 247 -10.21 -2.32 1.58
C LEU A 247 -9.59 -3.54 0.89
N ASP A 248 -8.74 -4.31 1.58
CA ASP A 248 -8.08 -5.50 1.03
C ASP A 248 -9.10 -6.61 0.75
N ILE A 249 -10.08 -6.83 1.65
CA ILE A 249 -11.17 -7.78 1.41
C ILE A 249 -11.99 -7.37 0.18
N LEU A 250 -12.24 -6.07 -0.01
CA LEU A 250 -13.01 -5.58 -1.14
C LEU A 250 -12.23 -5.67 -2.46
N THR A 251 -10.95 -5.30 -2.46
CA THR A 251 -10.11 -5.26 -3.67
C THR A 251 -9.59 -6.61 -4.10
N LYS A 252 -9.50 -7.60 -3.20
CA LYS A 252 -8.91 -8.91 -3.51
C LYS A 252 -9.98 -10.00 -3.65
N PRO A 253 -10.54 -10.58 -2.58
CA PRO A 253 -11.49 -11.68 -2.74
C PRO A 253 -12.82 -11.23 -3.32
N VAL A 254 -13.41 -10.10 -2.90
CA VAL A 254 -14.70 -9.64 -3.45
C VAL A 254 -14.58 -9.30 -4.93
N PHE A 255 -13.54 -8.56 -5.31
CA PHE A 255 -13.20 -8.32 -6.71
C PHE A 255 -13.04 -9.64 -7.49
N GLY A 256 -12.23 -10.57 -6.96
CA GLY A 256 -11.96 -11.86 -7.59
C GLY A 256 -13.21 -12.70 -7.82
N PHE A 257 -14.05 -12.86 -6.78
CA PHE A 257 -15.33 -13.56 -6.91
C PHE A 257 -16.24 -12.89 -7.93
N TRP A 258 -16.35 -11.56 -7.89
CA TRP A 258 -17.20 -10.84 -8.83
C TRP A 258 -16.71 -11.03 -10.27
N LEU A 259 -15.41 -10.87 -10.52
CA LEU A 259 -14.79 -11.06 -11.83
C LEU A 259 -15.02 -12.49 -12.35
N LEU A 260 -14.69 -13.52 -11.57
CA LEU A 260 -14.74 -14.91 -12.02
C LEU A 260 -16.17 -15.38 -12.27
N ILE A 261 -17.13 -15.00 -11.42
CA ILE A 261 -18.56 -15.35 -11.60
C ILE A 261 -19.13 -14.64 -12.82
N ALA A 262 -18.85 -13.34 -12.99
CA ALA A 262 -19.39 -12.57 -14.10
C ALA A 262 -18.73 -12.92 -15.45
N HIS A 263 -17.43 -13.21 -15.45
CA HIS A 263 -16.70 -13.61 -16.64
C HIS A 263 -17.00 -15.05 -17.06
N GLY A 264 -17.09 -16.00 -16.11
CA GLY A 264 -17.40 -17.40 -16.41
C GLY A 264 -18.72 -17.58 -17.18
N ARG A 265 -19.71 -16.71 -16.93
CA ARG A 265 -21.00 -16.70 -17.65
C ARG A 265 -20.90 -16.20 -19.11
N ASN A 266 -19.81 -15.51 -19.47
CA ASN A 266 -19.65 -14.79 -20.74
C ASN A 266 -18.44 -15.26 -21.57
N SER A 267 -17.76 -16.35 -21.19
CA SER A 267 -16.42 -16.69 -21.67
C SER A 267 -16.35 -17.27 -23.11
N GLY A 268 -16.08 -16.40 -24.09
CA GLY A 268 -15.25 -16.75 -25.24
C GLY A 268 -13.78 -16.95 -24.81
N SER A 269 -12.95 -17.63 -25.62
CA SER A 269 -11.50 -17.67 -25.36
C SER A 269 -10.93 -16.25 -25.35
N LEU A 270 -9.93 -16.00 -24.51
CA LEU A 270 -9.05 -14.87 -24.72
C LEU A 270 -8.28 -15.15 -26.02
N ASP A 271 -8.36 -14.26 -26.99
CA ASP A 271 -7.57 -14.37 -28.22
C ASP A 271 -6.20 -13.69 -28.03
N GLY A 272 -5.15 -14.31 -28.57
CA GLY A 272 -3.79 -13.74 -28.61
C GLY A 272 -2.75 -14.52 -27.81
N PHE A 273 -1.52 -14.00 -27.77
CA PHE A 273 -0.35 -14.72 -27.24
C PHE A 273 -0.51 -15.21 -25.78
N TRP A 274 -1.31 -14.54 -24.97
CA TRP A 274 -1.55 -14.91 -23.57
C TRP A 274 -2.31 -16.23 -23.40
N SER A 275 -3.05 -16.67 -24.43
CA SER A 275 -3.74 -17.96 -24.44
C SER A 275 -3.10 -18.98 -25.38
N SER A 276 -2.41 -18.52 -26.44
CA SER A 276 -1.85 -19.37 -27.50
C SER A 276 -0.31 -19.39 -27.60
N GLY A 277 0.40 -18.64 -26.76
CA GLY A 277 1.85 -18.44 -26.87
C GLY A 277 2.26 -17.49 -28.02
N LEU A 278 3.55 -17.17 -28.11
CA LEU A 278 4.10 -16.49 -29.28
C LEU A 278 3.89 -17.42 -30.48
N SER A 279 3.27 -16.92 -31.55
CA SER A 279 2.81 -17.70 -32.71
C SER A 279 3.97 -18.18 -33.60
N THR A 280 4.90 -18.96 -33.04
CA THR A 280 6.12 -19.41 -33.72
C THR A 280 6.54 -20.81 -33.31
N GLU A 281 5.58 -21.72 -33.13
CA GLU A 281 5.89 -23.16 -33.29
C GLU A 281 5.60 -23.55 -34.75
N GLY A 282 6.63 -23.47 -35.60
CA GLY A 282 6.79 -24.40 -36.72
C GLY A 282 6.13 -24.09 -38.07
N ALA A 283 6.00 -22.83 -38.50
CA ALA A 283 5.78 -22.54 -39.92
C ALA A 283 7.10 -22.70 -40.72
N ILE A 284 7.66 -23.91 -40.73
CA ILE A 284 8.61 -24.32 -41.76
C ILE A 284 7.73 -24.59 -42.99
N GLN A 285 7.57 -23.57 -43.84
CA GLN A 285 7.26 -23.84 -45.24
C GLN A 285 8.47 -24.58 -45.80
N ILE A 286 8.38 -25.92 -45.83
CA ILE A 286 9.19 -26.71 -46.75
C ILE A 286 8.68 -26.26 -48.11
N GLY A 287 9.45 -25.40 -48.77
CA GLY A 287 9.29 -25.18 -50.20
C GLY A 287 9.37 -26.56 -50.83
N GLU A 288 8.27 -27.01 -51.44
CA GLU A 288 8.34 -28.14 -52.36
C GLU A 288 9.25 -27.69 -53.51
N ASP A 289 10.44 -28.27 -53.52
CA ASP A 289 11.34 -28.23 -54.65
C ASP A 289 10.74 -29.04 -55.83
N HIS A 290 10.83 -28.43 -57.01
CA HIS A 290 10.68 -28.96 -58.39
C HIS A 290 9.31 -28.88 -59.07
#